data_AF-A0A4Z2ES93-F1
#
_entry.id   AF-A0A4Z2ES93-F1
#
_cell.length_a   1.000
_cell.length_b   1.000
_cell.length_c   1.000
_cell.angle_alpha   90.00
_cell.angle_beta   90.00
_cell.angle_gamma   90.00
#
_symmetry.space_group_name_H-M   'P 1'
#
loop_
_entity.id
_entity.type
_entity.pdbx_description
1 polymer ?
#
loop_
_entity_poly.entity_id
_entity_poly.type
_entity_poly.pdbx_seq_one_letter_code
_entity_poly.pdbx_strand_id
1 'polypeptide(L)' 'MVEGLLQICFYTFVNKTLSVEFPEMLAEIITNQIPKFKDGSVKPLLFHQK' A
#
# COMPACT_ATOMS: atom_id res chain seq x y z
N MET A 1 -8.03 10.19 1.72
CA MET A 1 -7.62 10.39 0.32
C MET A 1 -6.30 9.67 -0.02
N VAL A 2 -5.36 9.44 0.92
CA VAL A 2 -4.16 8.59 0.69
C VAL A 2 -4.38 7.11 0.97
N GLU A 3 -5.11 6.77 2.03
CA GLU A 3 -5.40 5.38 2.41
C GLU A 3 -6.12 4.61 1.29
N GLY A 4 -7.08 5.25 0.62
CA GLY A 4 -7.77 4.65 -0.54
C GLY A 4 -6.86 4.37 -1.73
N LEU A 5 -5.82 5.18 -1.95
CA LEU A 5 -4.84 4.94 -3.02
C LEU A 5 -3.99 3.70 -2.71
N LEU A 6 -3.54 3.57 -1.46
CA LEU A 6 -2.77 2.41 -1.01
C LEU A 6 -3.60 1.12 -1.00
N GLN A 7 -4.87 1.20 -0.60
CA GLN A 7 -5.79 0.05 -0.66
C GLN A 7 -5.94 -0.49 -2.08
N ILE A 8 -6.17 0.39 -3.06
CA ILE A 8 -6.28 -0.01 -4.48
C ILE A 8 -4.94 -0.56 -4.98
N CYS A 9 -3.82 0.12 -4.68
CA CYS A 9 -2.49 -0.33 -5.07
C CYS A 9 -2.18 -1.74 -4.56
N PHE A 10 -2.39 -2.00 -3.26
CA PHE A 10 -2.18 -3.32 -2.67
C PHE A 10 -3.12 -4.37 -3.25
N TYR A 11 -4.39 -4.03 -3.48
CA TYR A 11 -5.34 -4.92 -4.13
C TYR A 11 -4.85 -5.34 -5.52
N THR A 12 -4.46 -4.39 -6.36
CA THR A 12 -3.95 -4.68 -7.71
C THR A 12 -2.61 -5.42 -7.70
N PHE A 13 -1.77 -5.17 -6.70
CA PHE A 13 -0.47 -5.83 -6.58
C PHE A 13 -0.60 -7.33 -6.24
N VAL A 14 -1.53 -7.66 -5.34
CA VAL A 14 -1.80 -9.04 -4.92
C VAL A 14 -2.64 -9.79 -5.94
N ASN A 15 -3.58 -9.10 -6.60
CA ASN A 15 -4.48 -9.72 -7.56
C ASN A 15 -3.86 -9.83 -8.96
N LYS A 16 -3.21 -10.96 -9.24
CA LYS A 16 -2.56 -11.23 -10.54
C LYS A 16 -3.52 -11.42 -11.71
N THR A 17 -4.83 -11.57 -11.48
CA THR A 17 -5.82 -11.71 -12.58
C THR A 17 -6.07 -10.39 -13.31
N LEU A 18 -5.68 -9.26 -12.71
CA LEU A 18 -5.86 -7.93 -13.28
C LEU A 18 -4.78 -7.57 -14.31
N SER A 19 -3.77 -8.42 -14.49
CA SER A 19 -2.66 -8.22 -15.43
C SER A 19 -1.96 -6.86 -15.29
N VAL A 20 -1.90 -6.34 -14.06
CA VAL A 20 -1.20 -5.09 -13.75
C VAL A 20 0.26 -5.40 -13.47
N GLU A 21 1.14 -4.79 -14.26
CA GLU A 21 2.59 -4.91 -14.08
C GLU A 21 3.12 -3.86 -13.11
N PHE A 22 4.11 -4.27 -12.31
CA PHE A 22 4.80 -3.40 -11.37
C PHE A 22 6.31 -3.50 -11.63
N PRO A 23 7.03 -2.37 -11.74
CA PRO A 23 8.49 -2.40 -11.83
C PRO A 23 9.11 -2.94 -10.52
N GLU A 24 10.31 -3.51 -10.63
CA GLU A 24 11.02 -4.18 -9.54
C GLU A 24 11.08 -3.35 -8.25
N MET A 25 11.47 -2.08 -8.36
CA MET A 25 11.54 -1.16 -7.22
C MET A 25 10.19 -1.01 -6.49
N LEU A 26 9.08 -0.91 -7.23
CA LEU A 26 7.76 -0.81 -6.62
C LEU A 26 7.34 -2.14 -5.99
N ALA A 27 7.67 -3.27 -6.60
CA ALA A 27 7.40 -4.58 -6.03
C ALA A 27 8.14 -4.77 -4.68
N GLU A 28 9.40 -4.36 -4.59
CA GLU A 28 10.18 -4.38 -3.36
C GLU A 28 9.56 -3.49 -2.27
N ILE A 29 9.22 -2.24 -2.62
CA ILE A 29 8.60 -1.29 -1.68
C ILE A 29 7.25 -1.83 -1.18
N ILE A 30 6.36 -2.26 -2.08
CA ILE A 30 5.00 -2.70 -1.72
C ILE A 30 5.06 -3.97 -0.86
N THR A 31 5.94 -4.91 -1.19
CA THR A 31 6.13 -6.15 -0.41
C THR A 31 6.51 -5.85 1.05
N ASN A 32 7.38 -4.86 1.27
CA ASN A 32 7.80 -4.44 2.61
C ASN A 32 6.74 -3.60 3.36
N GLN A 33 5.79 -2.98 2.65
CA GLN A 33 4.80 -2.06 3.25
C GLN A 33 3.47 -2.74 3.60
N ILE A 34 3.03 -3.73 2.82
CA ILE A 34 1.79 -4.49 3.09
C ILE A 34 1.71 -5.01 4.54
N PRO A 35 2.72 -5.69 5.11
CA PRO A 35 2.64 -6.18 6.48
C PRO A 35 2.50 -5.04 7.49
N LYS A 36 3.24 -3.93 7.31
CA LYS A 36 3.21 -2.75 8.18
C LYS A 36 1.85 -2.03 8.19
N PHE A 37 1.14 -2.07 7.07
CA PHE A 37 -0.22 -1.55 7.01
C PHE A 37 -1.23 -2.50 7.64
N LYS A 38 -1.06 -3.82 7.47
CA LYS A 38 -1.98 -4.84 8.02
C LYS A 38 -1.85 -4.98 9.54
N ASP A 39 -0.65 -4.83 10.09
CA ASP A 39 -0.39 -4.91 11.53
C ASP A 39 -0.70 -3.60 12.29
N GLY A 40 -1.06 -2.53 11.56
CA GLY A 40 -1.37 -1.23 12.15
C GLY A 40 -0.14 -0.46 12.66
N SER A 41 1.08 -0.85 12.27
CA SER A 41 2.32 -0.17 12.68
C SER A 41 2.56 1.17 11.99
N VAL A 42 1.76 1.52 10.98
CA VAL A 42 1.85 2.81 10.28
C VAL A 42 1.04 3.88 11.03
N LYS A 43 1.75 4.86 11.58
CA LYS A 43 1.15 6.02 12.26
C LYS A 43 1.18 7.26 11.35
N PRO A 44 0.03 7.76 10.87
CA PRO A 44 -0.01 9.03 10.16
C PRO A 44 0.28 10.18 11.12
N LEU A 45 1.13 11.11 10.70
CA LEU A 45 1.37 12.35 11.41
C LEU A 45 0.45 13.42 10.82
N LEU A 46 -0.47 13.93 11.66
CA LEU A 46 -1.42 14.96 11.27
C LEU A 46 -1.07 16.26 11.98
N PHE A 47 -1.12 17.38 11.26
CA PHE A 47 -0.94 18.71 11.85
C PHE A 47 -2.09 19.04 12.82
N HIS A 48 -3.31 18.67 12.45
CA HIS A 48 -4.50 18.79 13.31
C HIS A 48 -5.19 17.43 13.35
N GLN A 49 -5.36 16.91 14.55
CA GLN A 49 -6.22 15.75 14.78
C GLN A 49 -7.68 16.25 14.70
N LYS A 50 -8.55 15.47 14.06
CA LYS A 50 -9.99 15.77 14.04
C LYS A 50 -10.58 15.67 15.44
#